data_AF-A0A0C9YC71-F1
#
_entry.id   AF-A0A0C9YC71-F1
#
_cell.length_a   1.000
_cell.length_b   1.000
_cell.length_c   1.000
_cell.angle_alpha   90.00
_cell.angle_beta   90.00
_cell.angle_gamma   90.00
#
_symmetry.space_group_name_H-M   'P 1'
#
loop_
_entity.id
_entity.type
_entity.pdbx_description
1 polymer ?
#
loop_
_entity_poly.entity_id
_entity_poly.type
_entity_poly.pdbx_seq_one_letter_code
_entity_poly.pdbx_strand_id
1 'polypeptide(L)'
;MSSVMLQEYRQAIISAVWMVILSIIPPDLVRIGALLVGSVICLCNVAHAMRPQVLMEKLQIRLLSLEGNFRDTVDSGIIHQSDTNFTVQIERNVGRLRYRTFELHERTLLTSEGILQEIKAVWKGHSLEIKACIRDVKALERDLEINRAKILKNRYYSWR
;
A
#
# COMPACT_ATOMS: atom_id res chain seq x y z
N MET A 1 -55.01 -6.76 32.60
CA MET A 1 -55.11 -8.00 31.78
C MET A 1 -55.31 -7.71 30.29
N SER A 2 -55.92 -6.58 29.91
CA SER A 2 -56.22 -6.24 28.51
C SER A 2 -55.03 -5.69 27.68
N SER A 3 -53.98 -5.18 28.32
CA SER A 3 -52.80 -4.62 27.64
C SER A 3 -51.84 -5.67 27.08
N VAL A 4 -51.76 -6.85 27.73
CA VAL A 4 -50.87 -7.96 27.33
C VAL A 4 -51.39 -8.61 26.05
N MET A 5 -52.71 -8.86 25.97
CA MET A 5 -53.37 -9.43 24.79
C MET A 5 -53.22 -8.55 23.55
N LEU A 6 -53.23 -7.22 23.73
CA LEU A 6 -53.07 -6.26 22.63
C LEU A 6 -51.64 -6.24 22.08
N GLN A 7 -50.66 -6.48 22.95
CA GLN A 7 -49.25 -6.53 22.61
C GLN A 7 -48.89 -7.83 21.86
N GLU A 8 -49.43 -8.97 22.29
CA GLU A 8 -49.29 -10.25 21.58
C GLU A 8 -49.92 -10.21 20.19
N TYR A 9 -51.10 -9.59 20.06
CA TYR A 9 -51.76 -9.43 18.77
C TYR A 9 -50.96 -8.55 17.81
N ARG A 10 -50.38 -7.47 18.33
CA ARG A 10 -49.50 -6.58 17.55
C ARG A 10 -48.22 -7.29 17.11
N GLN A 11 -47.63 -8.10 17.99
CA GLN A 11 -46.45 -8.91 17.69
C GLN A 11 -46.75 -9.95 16.59
N ALA A 12 -47.92 -10.59 16.66
CA ALA A 12 -48.36 -11.57 15.66
C ALA A 12 -48.59 -10.94 14.28
N ILE A 13 -49.21 -9.75 14.22
CA ILE A 13 -49.39 -9.00 12.97
C ILE A 13 -48.03 -8.60 12.39
N ILE A 14 -47.12 -8.08 13.22
CA ILE A 14 -45.77 -7.70 12.77
C ILE A 14 -45.02 -8.92 12.22
N SER A 15 -45.11 -10.07 12.89
CA SER A 15 -44.50 -11.33 12.44
C SER A 15 -45.07 -11.81 11.10
N ALA A 16 -46.41 -11.78 10.95
CA ALA A 16 -47.08 -12.19 9.72
C ALA A 16 -46.72 -11.27 8.55
N VAL A 17 -46.67 -9.95 8.77
CA VAL A 17 -46.26 -8.97 7.77
C VAL A 17 -44.80 -9.20 7.35
N TRP A 18 -43.90 -9.46 8.30
CA TRP A 18 -42.50 -9.79 7.98
C TRP A 18 -42.38 -11.08 7.16
N MET A 19 -43.14 -12.12 7.48
CA MET A 19 -43.16 -13.37 6.70
C MET A 19 -43.63 -13.16 5.26
N VAL A 20 -44.64 -12.31 5.04
CA VAL A 20 -45.13 -11.99 3.68
C VAL A 20 -44.07 -11.20 2.90
N ILE A 21 -43.43 -10.22 3.53
CA ILE A 21 -42.35 -9.44 2.89
C ILE A 21 -41.18 -10.36 2.52
N LEU A 22 -40.76 -11.25 3.42
CA LEU A 22 -39.67 -12.21 3.15
C LEU A 22 -40.04 -13.26 2.09
N SER A 23 -41.32 -13.62 1.98
CA SER A 23 -41.85 -14.55 0.97
C SER A 23 -41.85 -13.96 -0.45
N ILE A 24 -42.02 -12.64 -0.58
CA ILE A 24 -42.03 -11.94 -1.87
C ILE A 24 -40.63 -11.76 -2.43
N ILE A 25 -39.60 -11.70 -1.58
CA ILE A 25 -38.22 -11.51 -2.01
C ILE A 25 -37.69 -12.83 -2.56
N PRO A 26 -37.35 -12.92 -3.86
CA PRO A 26 -36.78 -14.13 -4.42
C PRO A 26 -35.48 -14.46 -3.67
N PRO A 27 -35.24 -15.72 -3.27
CA PRO A 27 -34.00 -16.11 -2.61
C PRO A 27 -32.77 -15.79 -3.46
N ASP A 28 -32.91 -15.75 -4.79
CA ASP A 28 -31.88 -15.30 -5.72
C ASP A 28 -31.51 -13.83 -5.55
N LEU A 29 -32.48 -12.96 -5.21
CA LEU A 29 -32.25 -11.54 -4.97
C LEU A 29 -31.43 -11.32 -3.68
N VAL A 30 -31.73 -12.09 -2.63
CA VAL A 30 -30.96 -12.06 -1.37
C VAL A 30 -29.54 -12.57 -1.61
N ARG A 31 -29.39 -13.62 -2.40
CA ARG A 31 -28.08 -14.21 -2.74
C ARG A 31 -27.23 -13.25 -3.58
N ILE A 32 -27.82 -12.62 -4.60
CA ILE A 32 -27.15 -11.61 -5.43
C ILE A 32 -26.80 -10.38 -4.57
N GLY A 33 -27.72 -9.95 -3.69
CA GLY A 33 -27.46 -8.86 -2.74
C GLY A 33 -26.30 -9.16 -1.79
N ALA A 34 -26.25 -10.36 -1.22
CA ALA A 34 -25.15 -10.79 -0.35
C ALA A 34 -23.81 -10.86 -1.10
N LEU A 35 -23.81 -11.37 -2.33
CA LEU A 35 -22.62 -11.37 -3.18
C LEU A 35 -22.15 -9.96 -3.52
N LEU A 36 -23.07 -9.05 -3.86
CA LEU A 36 -22.75 -7.65 -4.13
C LEU A 36 -22.16 -6.97 -2.89
N VAL A 37 -22.82 -7.07 -1.73
CA VAL A 37 -22.31 -6.49 -0.48
C VAL A 37 -20.95 -7.07 -0.11
N GLY A 38 -20.79 -8.39 -0.18
CA GLY A 38 -19.50 -9.05 0.07
C GLY A 38 -18.40 -8.60 -0.89
N SER A 39 -18.73 -8.43 -2.17
CA SER A 39 -17.78 -7.93 -3.18
C SER A 39 -17.38 -6.47 -2.92
N VAL A 40 -18.32 -5.61 -2.53
CA VAL A 40 -18.07 -4.19 -2.23
C VAL A 40 -17.18 -4.07 -1.00
N ILE A 41 -17.44 -4.84 0.06
CA ILE A 41 -16.59 -4.87 1.25
C ILE A 41 -15.17 -5.33 0.89
N CYS A 42 -15.04 -6.38 0.07
CA CYS A 42 -13.74 -6.86 -0.39
C CYS A 42 -12.98 -5.77 -1.16
N LEU A 43 -13.62 -5.11 -2.13
CA LEU A 43 -13.03 -4.05 -2.93
C LEU A 43 -12.65 -2.83 -2.09
N CYS A 44 -13.50 -2.42 -1.15
CA CYS A 44 -13.21 -1.33 -0.22
C CYS A 44 -12.00 -1.65 0.67
N ASN A 45 -11.91 -2.87 1.19
CA ASN A 45 -10.77 -3.31 2.00
C ASN A 45 -9.47 -3.36 1.19
N VAL A 46 -9.53 -3.87 -0.04
CA VAL A 46 -8.36 -3.88 -0.94
C VAL A 46 -7.94 -2.46 -1.30
N ALA A 47 -8.89 -1.58 -1.62
CA ALA A 47 -8.61 -0.18 -1.92
C ALA A 47 -8.00 0.54 -0.71
N HIS A 48 -8.50 0.27 0.50
CA HIS A 48 -7.94 0.81 1.74
C HIS A 48 -6.51 0.30 1.99
N ALA A 49 -6.24 -0.98 1.76
CA ALA A 49 -4.88 -1.54 1.88
C ALA A 49 -3.92 -1.03 0.78
N MET A 50 -4.46 -0.64 -0.37
CA MET A 50 -3.73 -0.08 -1.50
C MET A 50 -3.71 1.44 -1.50
N ARG A 51 -4.15 2.09 -0.43
CA ARG A 51 -4.32 3.54 -0.38
C ARG A 51 -3.01 4.25 -0.79
N PRO A 52 -3.01 5.04 -1.89
CA PRO A 52 -1.79 5.62 -2.43
C PRO A 52 -1.04 6.49 -1.42
N GLN A 53 -1.75 7.23 -0.57
CA GLN A 53 -1.15 8.05 0.50
C GLN A 53 -0.27 7.24 1.45
N VAL A 54 -0.79 6.12 1.97
CA VAL A 54 -0.06 5.27 2.93
C VAL A 54 1.16 4.63 2.25
N LEU A 55 1.01 4.21 0.99
CA LEU A 55 2.13 3.68 0.22
C LEU A 55 3.18 4.76 -0.08
N MET A 56 2.75 5.99 -0.33
CA MET A 56 3.61 7.13 -0.63
C MET A 56 4.46 7.52 0.58
N GLU A 57 3.86 7.62 1.76
CA GLU A 57 4.57 7.88 3.01
C GLU A 57 5.63 6.80 3.28
N LYS A 58 5.26 5.53 3.10
CA LYS A 58 6.18 4.39 3.22
C LYS A 58 7.34 4.46 2.21
N LEU A 59 7.08 4.91 0.98
CA LEU A 59 8.10 5.13 -0.03
C LEU A 59 9.06 6.24 0.37
N GLN A 60 8.55 7.38 0.85
CA GLN A 60 9.37 8.52 1.29
C GLN A 60 10.29 8.16 2.45
N ILE A 61 9.76 7.49 3.48
CA ILE A 61 10.55 7.05 4.65
C ILE A 61 11.69 6.12 4.19
N ARG A 62 11.40 5.17 3.30
CA ARG A 62 12.41 4.25 2.78
C ARG A 62 13.45 4.95 1.92
N LEU A 63 13.03 5.87 1.06
CA LEU A 63 13.95 6.64 0.24
C LEU A 63 14.91 7.45 1.12
N LEU A 64 14.40 8.11 2.17
CA LEU A 64 15.23 8.82 3.15
C LEU A 64 16.21 7.89 3.86
N SER A 65 15.78 6.70 4.26
CA SER A 65 16.65 5.69 4.88
C SER A 65 17.76 5.23 3.92
N LEU A 66 17.42 4.97 2.66
CA LEU A 66 18.37 4.58 1.62
C LEU A 66 19.40 5.69 1.39
N GLU A 67 18.97 6.95 1.32
CA GLU A 67 19.86 8.10 1.15
C GLU A 67 20.78 8.30 2.35
N GLY A 68 20.28 8.09 3.56
CA GLY A 68 21.09 8.10 4.78
C GLY A 68 22.18 7.02 4.74
N ASN A 69 21.79 5.78 4.48
CA ASN A 69 22.73 4.66 4.37
C ASN A 69 23.76 4.87 3.25
N PHE A 70 23.33 5.43 2.12
CA PHE A 70 24.21 5.77 1.02
C PHE A 70 25.25 6.80 1.45
N ARG A 71 24.80 7.90 2.08
CA ARG A 71 25.68 8.96 2.60
C ARG A 71 26.67 8.43 3.64
N ASP A 72 26.23 7.59 4.58
CA ASP A 72 27.11 6.96 5.55
C ASP A 72 28.18 6.08 4.88
N THR A 73 27.81 5.40 3.79
CA THR A 73 28.75 4.56 3.01
C THR A 73 29.75 5.42 2.22
N VAL A 74 29.35 6.63 1.81
CA VAL A 74 30.25 7.63 1.23
C VAL A 74 31.20 8.17 2.28
N ASP A 75 30.67 8.65 3.41
CA ASP A 75 31.43 9.30 4.48
C ASP A 75 32.42 8.33 5.16
N SER A 76 32.08 7.05 5.27
CA SER A 76 33.00 5.99 5.76
C SER A 76 34.09 5.59 4.76
N GLY A 77 34.14 6.23 3.58
CA GLY A 77 35.09 5.95 2.52
C GLY A 77 34.94 4.55 1.92
N ILE A 78 33.85 3.85 2.22
CA ILE A 78 33.57 2.52 1.67
C ILE A 78 33.27 2.65 0.18
N ILE A 79 32.50 3.66 -0.24
CA ILE A 79 32.23 3.93 -1.66
C ILE A 79 33.49 4.34 -2.45
N HIS A 80 34.49 4.94 -1.82
CA HIS A 80 35.77 5.23 -2.50
C HIS A 80 36.61 3.97 -2.76
N GLN A 81 36.30 2.87 -2.06
CA GLN A 81 36.91 1.56 -2.29
C GLN A 81 36.04 0.65 -3.15
N SER A 82 34.83 1.08 -3.52
CA SER A 82 34.02 0.38 -4.50
C SER A 82 34.45 0.72 -5.92
N ASP A 83 34.08 -0.14 -6.86
CA ASP A 83 34.30 0.10 -8.28
C ASP A 83 33.64 1.43 -8.70
N THR A 84 34.37 2.25 -9.46
CA THR A 84 33.87 3.46 -10.11
C THR A 84 32.56 3.23 -10.88
N ASN A 85 32.41 2.07 -11.54
CA ASN A 85 31.18 1.73 -12.25
C ASN A 85 30.00 1.53 -11.28
N PHE A 86 30.25 0.91 -10.13
CA PHE A 86 29.22 0.71 -9.10
C PHE A 86 28.78 2.06 -8.51
N THR A 87 29.73 2.95 -8.19
CA THR A 87 29.45 4.28 -7.66
C THR A 87 28.61 5.12 -8.63
N VAL A 88 28.99 5.16 -9.91
CA VAL A 88 28.23 5.91 -10.93
C VAL A 88 26.84 5.31 -11.13
N GLN A 89 26.72 3.98 -11.14
CA GLN A 89 25.44 3.30 -11.32
C GLN A 89 24.49 3.57 -10.14
N ILE A 90 24.99 3.50 -8.91
CA ILE A 90 24.16 3.68 -7.72
C ILE A 90 23.70 5.13 -7.57
N GLU A 91 24.58 6.12 -7.82
CA GLU A 91 24.20 7.54 -7.82
C GLU A 91 23.11 7.83 -8.85
N ARG A 92 23.25 7.28 -10.07
CA ARG A 92 22.26 7.42 -11.13
C ARG A 92 20.91 6.80 -10.74
N ASN A 93 20.93 5.64 -10.09
CA ASN A 93 19.72 4.94 -9.64
C ASN A 93 19.03 5.70 -8.50
N VAL A 94 19.78 6.21 -7.52
CA VAL A 94 19.26 7.07 -6.44
C VAL A 94 18.61 8.33 -7.03
N GLY A 95 19.30 9.01 -7.96
CA GLY A 95 18.76 10.19 -8.63
C GLY A 95 17.46 9.91 -9.39
N ARG A 96 17.39 8.78 -10.10
CA ARG A 96 16.16 8.33 -10.78
C ARG A 96 15.03 8.05 -9.78
N LEU A 97 15.32 7.41 -8.65
CA LEU A 97 14.32 7.09 -7.62
C LEU A 97 13.80 8.35 -6.94
N ARG A 98 14.66 9.34 -6.66
CA ARG A 98 14.24 10.66 -6.17
C ARG A 98 13.23 11.31 -7.12
N TYR A 99 13.57 11.39 -8.40
CA TYR A 99 12.69 11.99 -9.41
C TYR A 99 11.33 11.27 -9.49
N ARG A 100 11.34 9.94 -9.62
CA ARG A 100 10.10 9.14 -9.66
C ARG A 100 9.26 9.28 -8.39
N THR A 101 9.90 9.31 -7.23
CA THR A 101 9.21 9.49 -5.96
C THR A 101 8.56 10.87 -5.89
N PHE A 102 9.25 11.92 -6.33
CA PHE A 102 8.66 13.26 -6.39
C PHE A 102 7.43 13.32 -7.33
N GLU A 103 7.55 12.76 -8.53
CA GLU A 103 6.44 12.67 -9.50
C GLU A 103 5.23 11.90 -8.92
N LEU A 104 5.48 10.76 -8.28
CA LEU A 104 4.43 9.97 -7.63
C LEU A 104 3.81 10.71 -6.43
N HIS A 105 4.60 11.50 -5.70
CA HIS A 105 4.11 12.31 -4.59
C HIS A 105 3.13 13.37 -5.09
N GLU A 106 3.51 14.12 -6.12
CA GLU A 106 2.68 15.16 -6.72
C GLU A 106 1.35 14.57 -7.21
N ARG A 107 1.38 13.45 -7.95
CA ARG A 107 0.17 12.75 -8.38
C ARG A 107 -0.69 12.25 -7.20
N THR A 108 -0.06 11.85 -6.10
CA THR A 108 -0.77 11.43 -4.88
C THR A 108 -1.48 12.60 -4.21
N LEU A 109 -0.84 13.77 -4.17
CA LEU A 109 -1.45 14.99 -3.63
C LEU A 109 -2.64 15.43 -4.48
N LEU A 110 -2.51 15.41 -5.81
CA LEU A 110 -3.59 15.75 -6.75
C LEU A 110 -4.78 14.78 -6.70
N THR A 111 -4.60 13.57 -6.16
CA THR A 111 -5.67 12.55 -6.04
C THR A 111 -6.20 12.39 -4.62
N SER A 112 -5.72 13.21 -3.68
CA SER A 112 -6.03 13.13 -2.25
C SER A 112 -7.33 13.82 -1.82
N GLU A 113 -8.02 14.51 -2.73
CA GLU A 113 -9.19 15.35 -2.39
C GLU A 113 -10.47 14.57 -2.04
N GLY A 114 -10.44 13.22 -2.05
CA GLY A 114 -11.56 12.43 -1.52
C GLY A 114 -11.46 10.92 -1.74
N ILE A 115 -12.24 10.15 -0.95
CA ILE A 115 -12.24 8.68 -0.94
C ILE A 115 -12.49 8.09 -2.35
N LEU A 116 -13.41 8.68 -3.13
CA LEU A 116 -13.71 8.23 -4.49
C LEU A 116 -12.54 8.47 -5.45
N GLN A 117 -11.82 9.58 -5.31
CA GLN A 117 -10.64 9.85 -6.13
C GLN A 117 -9.49 8.91 -5.79
N GLU A 118 -9.29 8.61 -4.51
CA GLU A 118 -8.29 7.63 -4.07
C GLU A 118 -8.61 6.22 -4.58
N ILE A 119 -9.86 5.76 -4.47
CA ILE A 119 -10.29 4.47 -5.03
C ILE A 119 -10.03 4.46 -6.54
N LYS A 120 -10.38 5.53 -7.25
CA LYS A 120 -10.10 5.67 -8.69
C LYS A 120 -8.60 5.64 -8.99
N ALA A 121 -7.76 6.24 -8.15
CA ALA A 121 -6.30 6.20 -8.30
C ALA A 121 -5.74 4.79 -8.09
N VAL A 122 -6.28 4.02 -7.13
CA VAL A 122 -5.95 2.59 -6.96
C VAL A 122 -6.28 1.81 -8.24
N TRP A 123 -7.50 1.97 -8.77
CA TRP A 123 -7.92 1.30 -10.01
C TRP A 123 -7.10 1.71 -11.24
N LYS A 124 -6.63 2.96 -11.29
CA LYS A 124 -5.74 3.46 -12.35
C LYS A 124 -4.30 2.96 -12.23
N GLY A 125 -3.97 2.18 -11.20
CA GLY A 125 -2.65 1.59 -11.05
C GLY A 125 -1.63 2.47 -10.33
N HIS A 126 -2.02 3.63 -9.80
CA HIS A 126 -1.12 4.53 -9.08
C HIS A 126 -0.44 3.82 -7.88
N SER A 127 -1.22 3.01 -7.15
CA SER A 127 -0.70 2.18 -6.05
C SER A 127 0.33 1.14 -6.50
N LEU A 128 0.21 0.63 -7.73
CA LEU A 128 1.17 -0.31 -8.30
C LEU A 128 2.48 0.37 -8.66
N GLU A 129 2.41 1.59 -9.20
CA GLU A 129 3.60 2.41 -9.49
C GLU A 129 4.38 2.73 -8.20
N ILE A 130 3.69 3.13 -7.14
CA ILE A 130 4.31 3.37 -5.83
C ILE A 130 4.94 2.08 -5.28
N LYS A 131 4.25 0.93 -5.38
CA LYS A 131 4.80 -0.38 -4.96
C LYS A 131 6.02 -0.80 -5.77
N ALA A 132 6.04 -0.53 -7.07
CA ALA A 132 7.20 -0.79 -7.92
C ALA A 132 8.38 0.07 -7.46
N CYS A 133 8.17 1.36 -7.22
CA CYS A 133 9.21 2.25 -6.70
C CYS A 133 9.75 1.78 -5.32
N ILE A 134 8.88 1.33 -4.42
CA ILE A 134 9.30 0.74 -3.13
C ILE A 134 10.19 -0.50 -3.34
N ARG A 135 9.87 -1.32 -4.35
CA ARG A 135 10.67 -2.52 -4.68
C ARG A 135 12.04 -2.12 -5.22
N ASP A 136 12.10 -1.11 -6.07
CA ASP A 136 13.36 -0.60 -6.62
C ASP A 136 14.25 -0.01 -5.51
N VAL A 137 13.68 0.75 -4.57
CA VAL A 137 14.39 1.23 -3.37
C VAL A 137 14.99 0.06 -2.58
N LYS A 138 14.20 -0.99 -2.33
CA LYS A 138 14.67 -2.21 -1.62
C LYS A 138 15.79 -2.94 -2.34
N ALA A 139 15.73 -3.01 -3.67
CA ALA A 139 16.79 -3.63 -4.45
C ALA A 139 18.09 -2.85 -4.27
N LEU A 140 18.01 -1.52 -4.33
CA LEU A 140 19.17 -0.66 -4.17
C LEU A 140 19.75 -0.67 -2.74
N GLU A 141 18.90 -0.74 -1.71
CA GLU A 141 19.32 -0.97 -0.31
C GLU A 141 20.16 -2.24 -0.20
N ARG A 142 19.71 -3.35 -0.81
CA ARG A 142 20.44 -4.62 -0.80
C ARG A 142 21.76 -4.54 -1.56
N ASP A 143 21.78 -3.89 -2.71
CA ASP A 143 23.01 -3.74 -3.51
C ASP A 143 24.08 -2.96 -2.72
N LEU A 144 23.68 -1.92 -1.99
CA LEU A 144 24.58 -1.18 -1.09
C LEU A 144 25.10 -2.06 0.04
N GLU A 145 24.24 -2.83 0.70
CA GLU A 145 24.65 -3.73 1.79
C GLU A 145 25.63 -4.81 1.31
N ILE A 146 25.37 -5.41 0.15
CA ILE A 146 26.24 -6.42 -0.45
C ILE A 146 27.61 -5.81 -0.77
N ASN A 147 27.63 -4.62 -1.39
CA ASN A 147 28.89 -3.95 -1.72
C ASN A 147 29.67 -3.57 -0.45
N ARG A 148 28.99 -3.04 0.57
CA ARG A 148 29.58 -2.74 1.88
C ARG A 148 30.20 -3.98 2.50
N ALA A 149 29.47 -5.09 2.54
CA ALA A 149 29.97 -6.36 3.09
C ALA A 149 31.20 -6.88 2.32
N LYS A 150 31.19 -6.77 0.98
CA LYS A 150 32.32 -7.17 0.13
C LYS A 150 33.59 -6.36 0.45
N ILE A 151 33.45 -5.05 0.64
CA ILE A 151 34.59 -4.16 0.93
C ILE A 151 35.12 -4.42 2.33
N LEU A 152 34.25 -4.57 3.33
CA LEU A 152 34.66 -4.91 4.70
C LEU A 152 35.38 -6.27 4.74
N LYS A 153 34.89 -7.26 4.00
CA LYS A 153 35.55 -8.55 3.84
C LYS A 153 36.95 -8.39 3.24
N ASN A 154 37.09 -7.62 2.17
CA ASN A 154 38.40 -7.37 1.53
C ASN A 154 39.37 -6.66 2.48
N ARG A 155 38.91 -5.66 3.24
CA ARG A 155 39.74 -4.99 4.27
C ARG A 155 40.24 -5.99 5.31
N TYR A 156 39.38 -6.87 5.80
CA TYR A 156 39.77 -7.90 6.76
C TYR A 156 40.86 -8.83 6.21
N TYR A 157 40.72 -9.30 4.97
CA TYR A 157 41.77 -10.13 4.34
C TYR A 157 43.06 -9.37 4.06
N SER A 158 43.00 -8.07 3.77
CA SER A 158 44.21 -7.26 3.60
C SER A 158 44.97 -6.99 4.91
N TRP A 159 44.27 -7.07 6.05
CA TRP A 159 44.85 -6.84 7.37
C TRP A 159 45.49 -8.09 7.97
N ARG A 160 45.05 -9.28 7.53
CA ARG A 160 45.57 -10.58 7.95
C ARG A 160 46.78 -10.99 7.12
#